data_AF-A0A954UNG3-F1
#
_entry.id   AF-A0A954UNG3-F1
#
_cell.length_a   1.000
_cell.length_b   1.000
_cell.length_c   1.000
_cell.angle_alpha   90.00
_cell.angle_beta   90.00
_cell.angle_gamma   90.00
#
_symmetry.space_group_name_H-M   'P 1'
#
loop_
_entity.id
_entity.type
_entity.pdbx_description
1 polymer ?
#
loop_
_entity_poly.entity_id
_entity_poly.type
_entity_poly.pdbx_seq_one_letter_code
_entity_poly.pdbx_strand_id
1 'polypeptide(L)'
;MDQLENLRADPSTWGSVAFTACHTDERGTFDSNAPARLRVLLALQYDRRESDIELIRHLFTNEIIAAENDSFQGCDGAFTLAAFLLARFREPSDAPLFARAKLANFDTACGFPLEFIFAASGEQTEHMFKASDPCLWDQLTLAFELTTTSDDLEEWWQTISGHYPDCEEDEHVLALYERALSFDDSEQALHYLEEWAAKEPDSEAKRSRLKYEYARLGDFKKSAEIAASILGHAEKLWDKASAQRDLVKLQRKAGEFTQSLKTARQLDATLAVFDDWIGVGLGRIAIQEVFELSLSHPELADASEAFTLADRWFQRSRDLALVGMESGAKAAQRCGLVDKANEYNQIADIERQRINDMMS
;
A
#
# COMPACT_ATOMS: atom_id res chain seq x y z
N MET A 1 -9.31 5.51 -25.65
CA MET A 1 -8.73 6.02 -26.92
C MET A 1 -9.17 7.45 -27.20
N ASP A 2 -10.45 7.80 -27.06
CA ASP A 2 -10.94 9.17 -27.35
C ASP A 2 -10.24 10.29 -26.57
N GLN A 3 -9.91 10.08 -25.29
CA GLN A 3 -9.19 11.07 -24.47
C GLN A 3 -7.75 11.31 -24.96
N LEU A 4 -7.03 10.26 -25.37
CA LEU A 4 -5.66 10.38 -25.86
C LEU A 4 -5.61 11.16 -27.19
N GLU A 5 -6.51 10.85 -28.12
CA GLU A 5 -6.56 11.58 -29.39
C GLU A 5 -6.93 13.06 -29.20
N ASN A 6 -7.82 13.38 -28.24
CA ASN A 6 -8.11 14.78 -27.90
C ASN A 6 -6.86 15.52 -27.36
N LEU A 7 -6.09 14.88 -26.48
CA LEU A 7 -4.85 15.46 -25.93
C LEU A 7 -3.77 15.64 -26.99
N ARG A 8 -3.70 14.75 -27.98
CA ARG A 8 -2.79 14.87 -29.14
C ARG A 8 -3.18 16.02 -30.06
N ALA A 9 -4.48 16.22 -30.28
CA ALA A 9 -4.98 17.22 -31.20
C ALA A 9 -4.84 18.66 -30.66
N ASP A 10 -4.94 18.86 -29.34
CA ASP A 10 -4.96 20.19 -28.74
C ASP A 10 -4.25 20.22 -27.36
N PRO A 11 -3.02 20.78 -27.28
CA PRO A 11 -2.31 20.97 -26.01
C PRO A 11 -3.04 21.81 -24.97
N SER A 12 -4.01 22.64 -25.36
CA SER A 12 -4.81 23.41 -24.40
C SER A 12 -5.70 22.52 -23.51
N THR A 13 -5.94 21.27 -23.93
CA THR A 13 -6.73 20.29 -23.18
C THR A 13 -5.94 19.53 -22.11
N TRP A 14 -4.62 19.70 -22.06
CA TRP A 14 -3.73 18.99 -21.12
C TRP A 14 -4.01 19.30 -19.65
N GLY A 15 -4.73 20.40 -19.36
CA GLY A 15 -5.23 20.70 -18.02
C GLY A 15 -6.16 19.62 -17.44
N SER A 16 -6.83 18.84 -18.28
CA SER A 16 -7.71 17.73 -17.85
C SER A 16 -6.95 16.54 -17.25
N VAL A 17 -5.64 16.49 -17.44
CA VAL A 17 -4.73 15.46 -16.92
C VAL A 17 -3.60 16.08 -16.10
N ALA A 18 -3.67 17.37 -15.78
CA ALA A 18 -2.72 18.01 -14.88
C ALA A 18 -3.07 17.68 -13.42
N PHE A 19 -2.07 17.68 -12.53
CA PHE A 19 -2.25 17.52 -11.09
C PHE A 19 -3.32 18.50 -10.59
N THR A 20 -4.29 17.98 -9.84
CA THR A 20 -5.32 18.79 -9.20
C THR A 20 -5.48 18.36 -7.75
N ALA A 21 -4.88 19.15 -6.85
CA ALA A 21 -4.93 18.93 -5.42
C ALA A 21 -6.37 18.90 -4.90
N CYS A 22 -6.71 17.84 -4.18
CA CYS A 22 -7.88 17.73 -3.33
C CYS A 22 -7.43 17.36 -1.91
N HIS A 23 -8.27 17.64 -0.92
CA HIS A 23 -7.95 17.39 0.48
C HIS A 23 -9.15 16.79 1.22
N THR A 24 -8.90 15.81 2.08
CA THR A 24 -9.87 15.31 3.06
C THR A 24 -9.17 15.10 4.41
N ASP A 25 -9.93 15.15 5.50
CA ASP A 25 -9.40 14.93 6.84
C ASP A 25 -8.80 13.51 7.02
N GLU A 26 -9.29 12.54 6.25
CA GLU A 26 -8.88 11.14 6.33
C GLU A 26 -7.65 10.81 5.46
N ARG A 27 -7.61 11.32 4.21
CA ARG A 27 -6.56 11.03 3.21
C ARG A 27 -5.53 12.13 3.06
N GLY A 28 -5.71 13.27 3.73
CA GLY A 28 -4.89 14.45 3.52
C GLY A 28 -4.99 14.94 2.07
N THR A 29 -3.91 15.50 1.56
CA THR A 29 -3.80 15.96 0.16
C THR A 29 -3.56 14.78 -0.78
N PHE A 30 -4.31 14.75 -1.88
CA PHE A 30 -4.20 13.77 -2.96
C PHE A 30 -4.56 14.42 -4.31
N ASP A 31 -4.29 13.70 -5.40
CA ASP A 31 -4.56 14.18 -6.75
C ASP A 31 -5.86 13.60 -7.33
N SER A 32 -6.82 14.48 -7.58
CA SER A 32 -8.12 14.09 -8.17
C SER A 32 -8.04 13.66 -9.64
N ASN A 33 -6.98 14.06 -10.37
CA ASN A 33 -6.81 13.72 -11.78
C ASN A 33 -5.91 12.49 -12.01
N ALA A 34 -5.41 11.83 -10.96
CA ALA A 34 -4.56 10.65 -11.09
C ALA A 34 -5.20 9.52 -11.93
N PRO A 35 -6.49 9.15 -11.76
CA PRO A 35 -7.11 8.14 -12.62
C PRO A 35 -7.19 8.55 -14.10
N ALA A 36 -7.40 9.84 -14.37
CA ALA A 36 -7.45 10.35 -15.74
C ALA A 36 -6.08 10.29 -16.42
N ARG A 37 -5.00 10.62 -15.68
CA ARG A 37 -3.62 10.46 -16.17
C ARG A 37 -3.28 9.00 -16.41
N LEU A 38 -3.54 8.12 -15.45
CA LEU A 38 -3.26 6.69 -15.59
C LEU A 38 -3.93 6.11 -16.84
N ARG A 39 -5.18 6.48 -17.12
CA ARG A 39 -5.88 6.02 -18.33
C ARG A 39 -5.17 6.44 -19.62
N VAL A 40 -4.63 7.66 -19.67
CA VAL A 40 -3.89 8.16 -20.83
C VAL A 40 -2.52 7.47 -20.94
N LEU A 41 -1.83 7.26 -19.83
CA LEU A 41 -0.56 6.54 -19.79
C LEU A 41 -0.71 5.09 -20.27
N LEU A 42 -1.77 4.39 -19.83
CA LEU A 42 -2.07 3.03 -20.30
C LEU A 42 -2.39 3.01 -21.80
N ALA A 43 -3.11 4.00 -22.33
CA ALA A 43 -3.35 4.12 -23.76
C ALA A 43 -2.05 4.39 -24.54
N LEU A 44 -1.17 5.24 -24.00
CA LEU A 44 0.15 5.52 -24.56
C LEU A 44 1.08 4.31 -24.51
N GLN A 45 0.90 3.37 -23.58
CA GLN A 45 1.69 2.14 -23.55
C GLN A 45 1.53 1.35 -24.85
N TYR A 46 0.31 1.23 -25.36
CA TYR A 46 -0.01 0.41 -26.53
C TYR A 46 -0.02 1.19 -27.87
N ASP A 47 -0.29 2.50 -27.84
CA ASP A 47 -0.39 3.34 -29.05
C ASP A 47 0.61 4.50 -29.02
N ARG A 48 1.83 4.32 -28.49
CA ARG A 48 2.84 5.38 -28.42
C ARG A 48 3.28 5.85 -29.82
N ARG A 49 3.40 7.17 -30.01
CA ARG A 49 3.96 7.82 -31.21
C ARG A 49 5.17 8.66 -30.83
N GLU A 50 6.09 8.87 -31.78
CA GLU A 50 7.25 9.74 -31.55
C GLU A 50 6.84 11.19 -31.22
N SER A 51 5.72 11.66 -31.79
CA SER A 51 5.15 12.98 -31.52
C SER A 51 4.61 13.17 -30.10
N ASP A 52 4.48 12.10 -29.30
CA ASP A 52 3.89 12.17 -27.96
C ASP A 52 4.88 12.62 -26.87
N ILE A 53 6.16 12.85 -27.19
CA ILE A 53 7.20 13.14 -26.19
C ILE A 53 6.83 14.30 -25.25
N GLU A 54 6.29 15.40 -25.78
CA GLU A 54 5.91 16.55 -24.95
C GLU A 54 4.69 16.25 -24.07
N LEU A 55 3.74 15.47 -24.57
CA LEU A 55 2.59 15.02 -23.77
C LEU A 55 3.05 14.08 -22.65
N ILE A 56 3.93 13.13 -22.95
CA ILE A 56 4.49 12.20 -21.96
C ILE A 56 5.30 12.97 -20.91
N ARG A 57 6.11 13.96 -21.32
CA ARG A 57 6.83 14.84 -20.40
C ARG A 57 5.89 15.62 -19.50
N HIS A 58 4.77 16.14 -20.04
CA HIS A 58 3.72 16.79 -19.25
C HIS A 58 3.09 15.82 -18.25
N LEU A 59 2.69 14.62 -18.67
CA LEU A 59 2.11 13.60 -17.78
C LEU A 59 3.07 13.24 -16.64
N PHE A 60 4.33 12.93 -16.97
CA PHE A 60 5.35 12.58 -15.98
C PHE A 60 5.63 13.74 -15.00
N THR A 61 5.70 14.97 -15.50
CA THR A 61 5.85 16.16 -14.63
C THR A 61 4.70 16.27 -13.63
N ASN A 62 3.47 15.94 -14.03
CA ASN A 62 2.33 15.99 -13.12
C ASN A 62 2.31 14.81 -12.13
N GLU A 63 2.84 13.64 -12.47
CA GLU A 63 3.08 12.56 -11.48
C GLU A 63 4.12 12.99 -10.44
N ILE A 64 5.18 13.66 -10.85
CA ILE A 64 6.19 14.21 -9.92
C ILE A 64 5.54 15.23 -8.97
N ILE A 65 4.74 16.16 -9.50
CA ILE A 65 4.01 17.15 -8.68
C ILE A 65 3.05 16.43 -7.73
N ALA A 66 2.35 15.39 -8.20
CA ALA A 66 1.47 14.60 -7.34
C ALA A 66 2.24 13.97 -6.18
N ALA A 67 3.37 13.31 -6.46
CA ALA A 67 4.23 12.70 -5.45
C ALA A 67 4.78 13.71 -4.43
N GLU A 68 5.20 14.90 -4.88
CA GLU A 68 5.69 15.98 -4.01
C GLU A 68 4.62 16.54 -3.06
N ASN A 69 3.33 16.39 -3.40
CA ASN A 69 2.22 16.99 -2.66
C ASN A 69 1.32 15.96 -1.94
N ASP A 70 1.52 14.66 -2.19
CA ASP A 70 0.69 13.61 -1.59
C ASP A 70 1.05 13.41 -0.10
N SER A 71 0.03 13.47 0.76
CA SER A 71 0.23 13.32 2.21
C SER A 71 0.63 11.92 2.67
N PHE A 72 0.34 10.89 1.87
CA PHE A 72 0.61 9.49 2.21
C PHE A 72 1.83 8.92 1.50
N GLN A 73 2.40 9.65 0.53
CA GLN A 73 3.67 9.37 -0.15
C GLN A 73 3.79 7.93 -0.71
N GLY A 74 3.79 7.77 -2.03
CA GLY A 74 3.93 6.44 -2.67
C GLY A 74 4.45 6.56 -4.10
N CYS A 75 5.00 5.47 -4.63
CA CYS A 75 5.26 5.32 -6.07
C CYS A 75 4.16 4.43 -6.63
N ASP A 76 3.21 5.02 -7.35
CA ASP A 76 2.13 4.27 -7.98
C ASP A 76 2.54 3.72 -9.36
N GLY A 77 1.70 2.85 -9.92
CA GLY A 77 1.93 2.30 -11.25
C GLY A 77 1.95 3.35 -12.35
N ALA A 78 1.29 4.49 -12.16
CA ALA A 78 1.25 5.61 -13.12
C ALA A 78 2.59 6.32 -13.20
N PHE A 79 3.22 6.59 -12.04
CA PHE A 79 4.49 7.30 -11.95
C PHE A 79 5.62 6.55 -12.65
N THR A 80 5.72 5.24 -12.40
CA THR A 80 6.74 4.40 -13.05
C THR A 80 6.45 4.18 -14.54
N LEU A 81 5.17 4.04 -14.93
CA LEU A 81 4.79 3.93 -16.35
C LEU A 81 5.11 5.21 -17.13
N ALA A 82 4.80 6.39 -16.58
CA ALA A 82 5.14 7.67 -17.20
C ALA A 82 6.65 7.84 -17.42
N ALA A 83 7.45 7.44 -16.42
CA ALA A 83 8.89 7.42 -16.53
C ALA A 83 9.38 6.44 -17.60
N PHE A 84 8.85 5.22 -17.61
CA PHE A 84 9.15 4.21 -18.64
C PHE A 84 8.89 4.74 -20.04
N LEU A 85 7.70 5.30 -20.28
CA LEU A 85 7.33 5.84 -21.58
C LEU A 85 8.24 6.99 -22.03
N LEU A 86 8.65 7.87 -21.11
CA LEU A 86 9.58 8.96 -21.43
C LEU A 86 10.98 8.44 -21.71
N ALA A 87 11.48 7.51 -20.89
CA ALA A 87 12.83 6.97 -21.02
C ALA A 87 13.05 6.23 -22.35
N ARG A 88 12.00 5.73 -23.00
CA ARG A 88 12.08 5.12 -24.33
C ARG A 88 12.58 6.07 -25.41
N PHE A 89 12.47 7.39 -25.23
CA PHE A 89 13.01 8.38 -26.16
C PHE A 89 14.52 8.56 -26.03
N ARG A 90 15.13 8.15 -24.90
CA ARG A 90 16.58 8.26 -24.65
C ARG A 90 17.13 9.69 -24.82
N GLU A 91 16.34 10.68 -24.43
CA GLU A 91 16.70 12.10 -24.54
C GLU A 91 17.46 12.57 -23.28
N PRO A 92 18.75 12.96 -23.38
CA PRO A 92 19.53 13.36 -22.21
C PRO A 92 18.95 14.55 -21.46
N SER A 93 18.21 15.44 -22.15
CA SER A 93 17.56 16.59 -21.52
C SER A 93 16.49 16.22 -20.50
N ASP A 94 16.00 14.98 -20.47
CA ASP A 94 15.01 14.50 -19.52
C ASP A 94 15.62 13.96 -18.22
N ALA A 95 16.94 13.77 -18.15
CA ALA A 95 17.62 13.28 -16.94
C ALA A 95 17.37 14.15 -15.68
N PRO A 96 17.36 15.50 -15.73
CA PRO A 96 16.98 16.30 -14.58
C PRO A 96 15.54 16.05 -14.09
N LEU A 97 14.62 15.67 -15.00
CA LEU A 97 13.25 15.34 -14.63
C LEU A 97 13.19 14.00 -13.88
N PHE A 98 13.96 13.00 -14.30
CA PHE A 98 14.10 11.73 -13.56
C PHE A 98 14.78 11.92 -12.19
N ALA A 99 15.76 12.83 -12.10
CA ALA A 99 16.37 13.19 -10.83
C ALA A 99 15.38 13.85 -9.87
N ARG A 100 14.54 14.78 -10.36
CA ARG A 100 13.44 15.35 -9.56
C ARG A 100 12.47 14.27 -9.12
N ALA A 101 12.10 13.34 -9.99
CA ALA A 101 11.23 12.21 -9.65
C ALA A 101 11.81 11.34 -8.52
N LYS A 102 13.13 11.08 -8.53
CA LYS A 102 13.79 10.36 -7.46
C LYS A 102 13.69 11.06 -6.11
N LEU A 103 13.75 12.39 -6.11
CA LEU A 103 13.71 13.23 -4.91
C LEU A 103 12.28 13.61 -4.49
N ALA A 104 11.27 13.31 -5.30
CA ALA A 104 9.87 13.69 -5.06
C ALA A 104 9.19 12.88 -3.94
N ASN A 105 9.77 11.76 -3.51
CA ASN A 105 9.22 10.90 -2.47
C ASN A 105 10.28 10.60 -1.40
N PHE A 106 9.92 10.79 -0.13
CA PHE A 106 10.84 10.77 1.01
C PHE A 106 11.12 9.35 1.54
N ASP A 107 10.35 8.33 1.12
CA ASP A 107 10.33 7.04 1.83
C ASP A 107 11.23 5.94 1.21
N THR A 108 12.37 5.71 1.87
CA THR A 108 13.31 4.57 1.80
C THR A 108 14.02 4.28 0.47
N ALA A 109 15.20 3.67 0.57
CA ALA A 109 16.07 3.27 -0.54
C ALA A 109 15.41 2.42 -1.66
N CYS A 110 14.13 2.04 -1.52
CA CYS A 110 13.31 1.29 -2.48
C CYS A 110 12.36 2.16 -3.33
N GLY A 111 12.44 3.49 -3.24
CA GLY A 111 11.64 4.41 -4.07
C GLY A 111 12.02 4.42 -5.56
N PHE A 112 11.47 5.38 -6.32
CA PHE A 112 11.63 5.54 -7.79
C PHE A 112 13.02 5.09 -8.34
N PRO A 113 13.09 4.27 -9.42
CA PRO A 113 14.36 3.71 -9.90
C PRO A 113 15.37 4.77 -10.36
N LEU A 114 16.61 4.68 -9.88
CA LEU A 114 17.71 5.60 -10.24
C LEU A 114 18.18 5.39 -11.68
N GLU A 115 18.01 4.17 -12.17
CA GLU A 115 18.37 3.70 -13.51
C GLU A 115 17.70 4.54 -14.59
N PHE A 116 16.53 5.14 -14.33
CA PHE A 116 15.91 6.09 -15.26
C PHE A 116 16.77 7.32 -15.57
N ILE A 117 17.55 7.81 -14.59
CA ILE A 117 18.46 8.95 -14.78
C ILE A 117 19.56 8.56 -15.80
N PHE A 118 20.09 7.34 -15.67
CA PHE A 118 21.12 6.80 -16.55
C PHE A 118 20.54 6.32 -17.89
N ALA A 119 19.29 5.87 -17.95
CA ALA A 119 18.64 5.42 -19.17
C ALA A 119 18.55 6.54 -20.22
N ALA A 120 18.43 7.80 -19.78
CA ALA A 120 18.36 8.97 -20.65
C ALA A 120 19.73 9.46 -21.15
N SER A 121 20.80 9.30 -20.38
CA SER A 121 22.08 9.98 -20.64
C SER A 121 23.35 9.12 -20.53
N GLY A 122 23.22 7.84 -20.12
CA GLY A 122 24.28 6.86 -20.06
C GLY A 122 25.51 7.33 -19.29
N GLU A 123 26.71 7.08 -19.83
CA GLU A 123 27.98 7.53 -19.24
C GLU A 123 28.13 9.06 -19.17
N GLN A 124 27.29 9.82 -19.89
CA GLN A 124 27.36 11.29 -19.90
C GLN A 124 26.58 11.93 -18.74
N THR A 125 25.84 11.14 -17.96
CA THR A 125 24.98 11.60 -16.85
C THR A 125 25.72 12.56 -15.93
N GLU A 126 26.86 12.15 -15.36
CA GLU A 126 27.62 12.97 -14.41
C GLU A 126 28.10 14.29 -15.03
N HIS A 127 28.69 14.24 -16.23
CA HIS A 127 29.20 15.42 -16.90
C HIS A 127 28.09 16.42 -17.21
N MET A 128 26.93 15.92 -17.65
CA MET A 128 25.76 16.74 -17.93
C MET A 128 25.25 17.45 -16.67
N PHE A 129 25.05 16.72 -15.57
CA PHE A 129 24.59 17.35 -14.32
C PHE A 129 25.61 18.35 -13.76
N LYS A 130 26.91 18.03 -13.79
CA LYS A 130 27.96 18.98 -13.38
C LYS A 130 28.02 20.23 -14.25
N ALA A 131 27.51 20.19 -15.48
CA ALA A 131 27.45 21.35 -16.36
C ALA A 131 26.15 22.16 -16.20
N SER A 132 25.00 21.49 -16.00
CA SER A 132 23.68 22.13 -15.96
C SER A 132 23.20 22.48 -14.55
N ASP A 133 23.36 21.58 -13.60
CA ASP A 133 22.88 21.70 -12.22
C ASP A 133 23.79 20.92 -11.24
N PRO A 134 24.95 21.49 -10.86
CA PRO A 134 25.88 20.84 -9.94
C PRO A 134 25.26 20.57 -8.57
N CYS A 135 24.35 21.43 -8.11
CA CYS A 135 23.72 21.29 -6.79
C CYS A 135 22.80 20.07 -6.73
N LEU A 136 22.05 19.79 -7.80
CA LEU A 136 21.24 18.58 -7.91
C LEU A 136 22.10 17.31 -7.92
N TRP A 137 23.24 17.33 -8.60
CA TRP A 137 24.20 16.21 -8.58
C TRP A 137 24.74 15.94 -7.17
N ASP A 138 25.14 17.00 -6.46
CA ASP A 138 25.64 16.89 -5.09
C ASP A 138 24.58 16.32 -4.14
N GLN A 139 23.30 16.70 -4.32
CA GLN A 139 22.20 16.13 -3.56
C GLN A 139 22.00 14.64 -3.84
N LEU A 140 22.02 14.23 -5.12
CA LEU A 140 21.86 12.83 -5.51
C LEU A 140 23.00 11.96 -4.97
N THR A 141 24.25 12.42 -5.09
CA THR A 141 25.42 11.67 -4.61
C THR A 141 25.52 11.61 -3.09
N LEU A 142 24.94 12.59 -2.38
CA LEU A 142 24.81 12.55 -0.93
C LEU A 142 23.73 11.56 -0.47
N ALA A 143 22.64 11.46 -1.22
CA ALA A 143 21.47 10.66 -0.86
C ALA A 143 21.55 9.19 -1.34
N PHE A 144 22.26 8.93 -2.44
CA PHE A 144 22.23 7.63 -3.12
C PHE A 144 23.61 7.19 -3.61
N GLU A 145 23.80 5.86 -3.65
CA GLU A 145 24.94 5.27 -4.35
C GLU A 145 24.65 5.27 -5.86
N LEU A 146 25.32 6.16 -6.59
CA LEU A 146 25.15 6.34 -8.03
C LEU A 146 26.11 5.44 -8.83
N THR A 147 26.08 4.14 -8.56
CA THR A 147 26.87 3.14 -9.28
C THR A 147 25.96 2.29 -10.17
N THR A 148 26.23 2.27 -11.47
CA THR A 148 25.51 1.46 -12.45
C THR A 148 26.45 1.20 -13.62
N THR A 149 26.61 -0.06 -14.01
CA THR A 149 27.34 -0.40 -15.24
C THR A 149 26.38 -0.42 -16.43
N SER A 150 26.93 -0.45 -17.65
CA SER A 150 26.12 -0.63 -18.86
C SER A 150 25.31 -1.93 -18.83
N ASP A 151 25.91 -2.99 -18.27
CA ASP A 151 25.30 -4.32 -18.23
C ASP A 151 24.15 -4.35 -17.20
N ASP A 152 24.35 -3.72 -16.03
CA ASP A 152 23.29 -3.58 -15.01
C ASP A 152 22.10 -2.79 -15.58
N LEU A 153 22.38 -1.70 -16.31
CA LEU A 153 21.35 -0.86 -16.91
C LEU A 153 20.54 -1.59 -17.98
N GLU A 154 21.19 -2.44 -18.78
CA GLU A 154 20.51 -3.24 -19.79
C GLU A 154 19.64 -4.34 -19.14
N GLU A 155 20.15 -5.05 -18.13
CA GLU A 155 19.36 -6.04 -17.39
C GLU A 155 18.13 -5.42 -16.72
N TRP A 156 18.33 -4.25 -16.10
CA TRP A 156 17.24 -3.47 -15.53
C TRP A 156 16.23 -3.04 -16.61
N TRP A 157 16.71 -2.56 -17.76
CA TRP A 157 15.85 -2.13 -18.86
C TRP A 157 15.00 -3.27 -19.41
N GLN A 158 15.57 -4.48 -19.54
CA GLN A 158 14.82 -5.68 -19.94
C GLN A 158 13.76 -6.04 -18.90
N THR A 159 14.11 -5.97 -17.62
CA THR A 159 13.18 -6.25 -16.51
C THR A 159 11.99 -5.30 -16.52
N ILE A 160 12.22 -3.99 -16.61
CA ILE A 160 11.14 -3.00 -16.60
C ILE A 160 10.32 -3.04 -17.89
N SER A 161 10.94 -3.36 -19.04
CA SER A 161 10.21 -3.57 -20.29
C SER A 161 9.25 -4.77 -20.19
N GLY A 162 9.63 -5.82 -19.46
CA GLY A 162 8.75 -6.95 -19.16
C GLY A 162 7.55 -6.62 -18.27
N HIS A 163 7.63 -5.55 -17.47
CA HIS A 163 6.49 -5.05 -16.69
C HIS A 163 5.52 -4.18 -17.50
N TYR A 164 5.95 -3.65 -18.64
CA TYR A 164 5.19 -2.74 -19.49
C TYR A 164 5.25 -3.17 -20.96
N PRO A 165 4.63 -4.31 -21.32
CA PRO A 165 4.65 -4.83 -22.68
C PRO A 165 3.92 -3.91 -23.67
N ASP A 166 4.27 -4.01 -24.95
CA ASP A 166 3.67 -3.20 -26.01
C ASP A 166 2.27 -3.72 -26.45
N CYS A 167 1.80 -4.85 -25.93
CA CYS A 167 0.45 -5.39 -26.19
C CYS A 167 -0.21 -5.96 -24.93
N GLU A 168 -1.54 -5.94 -24.91
CA GLU A 168 -2.35 -6.35 -23.76
C GLU A 168 -2.25 -7.85 -23.49
N GLU A 169 -2.06 -8.68 -24.51
CA GLU A 169 -1.96 -10.13 -24.37
C GLU A 169 -0.72 -10.60 -23.60
N ASP A 170 0.32 -9.76 -23.58
CA ASP A 170 1.58 -10.02 -22.89
C ASP A 170 1.57 -9.49 -21.45
N GLU A 171 0.48 -8.84 -21.02
CA GLU A 171 0.35 -8.30 -19.68
C GLU A 171 0.34 -9.38 -18.62
N HIS A 172 1.06 -9.10 -17.53
CA HIS A 172 0.96 -9.96 -16.36
C HIS A 172 -0.43 -9.78 -15.72
N VAL A 173 -1.13 -10.89 -15.45
CA VAL A 173 -2.51 -10.88 -14.91
C VAL A 173 -2.63 -10.01 -13.64
N LEU A 174 -1.61 -10.02 -12.78
CA LEU A 174 -1.59 -9.18 -11.58
C LEU A 174 -1.40 -7.68 -11.86
N ALA A 175 -0.80 -7.29 -12.98
CA ALA A 175 -0.77 -5.89 -13.42
C ALA A 175 -2.18 -5.45 -13.84
N LEU A 176 -2.92 -6.31 -14.55
CA LEU A 176 -4.32 -6.07 -14.90
C LEU A 176 -5.22 -5.98 -13.66
N TYR A 177 -4.98 -6.80 -12.64
CA TYR A 177 -5.62 -6.71 -11.33
C TYR A 177 -5.44 -5.32 -10.67
N GLU A 178 -4.20 -4.83 -10.53
CA GLU A 178 -3.95 -3.53 -9.90
C GLU A 178 -4.53 -2.36 -10.73
N ARG A 179 -4.54 -2.48 -12.06
CA ARG A 179 -5.19 -1.49 -12.94
C ARG A 179 -6.70 -1.45 -12.73
N ALA A 180 -7.35 -2.60 -12.64
CA ALA A 180 -8.78 -2.68 -12.35
C ALA A 180 -9.11 -2.00 -11.00
N LEU A 181 -8.29 -2.25 -9.98
CA LEU A 181 -8.42 -1.58 -8.69
C LEU A 181 -8.21 -0.06 -8.76
N SER A 182 -7.30 0.41 -9.62
CA SER A 182 -7.07 1.85 -9.82
C SER A 182 -8.26 2.59 -10.46
N PHE A 183 -9.23 1.84 -11.00
CA PHE A 183 -10.48 2.35 -11.56
C PHE A 183 -11.72 1.91 -10.78
N ASP A 184 -11.55 1.44 -9.53
CA ASP A 184 -12.62 0.94 -8.66
C ASP A 184 -13.45 -0.22 -9.27
N ASP A 185 -12.88 -0.94 -10.24
CA ASP A 185 -13.53 -2.09 -10.89
C ASP A 185 -13.23 -3.39 -10.12
N SER A 186 -13.91 -3.54 -8.98
CA SER A 186 -13.75 -4.71 -8.11
C SER A 186 -14.14 -6.03 -8.79
N GLU A 187 -15.07 -6.01 -9.75
CA GLU A 187 -15.51 -7.22 -10.46
C GLU A 187 -14.41 -7.72 -11.38
N GLN A 188 -13.84 -6.83 -12.19
CA GLN A 188 -12.74 -7.17 -13.08
C GLN A 188 -11.45 -7.50 -12.31
N ALA A 189 -11.20 -6.82 -11.19
CA ALA A 189 -10.09 -7.14 -10.30
C ALA A 189 -10.24 -8.57 -9.74
N LEU A 190 -11.43 -8.94 -9.25
CA LEU A 190 -11.69 -10.30 -8.77
C LEU A 190 -11.43 -11.34 -9.87
N HIS A 191 -11.88 -11.09 -11.10
CA HIS A 191 -11.65 -11.97 -12.23
C HIS A 191 -10.14 -12.24 -12.45
N TYR A 192 -9.33 -11.19 -12.53
CA TYR A 192 -7.88 -11.34 -12.72
C TYR A 192 -7.19 -12.02 -11.55
N LEU A 193 -7.60 -11.72 -10.31
CA LEU A 193 -7.07 -12.39 -9.13
C LEU A 193 -7.34 -13.90 -9.17
N GLU A 194 -8.55 -14.31 -9.55
CA GLU A 194 -8.92 -15.72 -9.68
C GLU A 194 -8.20 -16.41 -10.84
N GLU A 195 -8.00 -15.73 -11.96
CA GLU A 195 -7.22 -16.23 -13.08
C GLU A 195 -5.76 -16.48 -12.68
N TRP A 196 -5.13 -15.51 -12.02
CA TRP A 196 -3.77 -15.68 -11.49
C TRP A 196 -3.73 -16.83 -10.47
N ALA A 197 -4.69 -16.89 -9.55
CA ALA A 197 -4.78 -17.93 -8.54
C ALA A 197 -4.93 -19.33 -9.14
N ALA A 198 -5.57 -19.47 -10.30
CA ALA A 198 -5.72 -20.76 -10.98
C ALA A 198 -4.40 -21.26 -11.61
N LYS A 199 -3.53 -20.34 -12.05
CA LYS A 199 -2.26 -20.65 -12.74
C LYS A 199 -1.09 -20.80 -11.76
N GLU A 200 -1.07 -20.03 -10.67
CA GLU A 200 0.03 -20.01 -9.72
C GLU A 200 0.12 -21.32 -8.92
N PRO A 201 1.31 -21.95 -8.78
CA PRO A 201 1.48 -23.12 -7.91
C PRO A 201 1.14 -22.83 -6.45
N ASP A 202 0.60 -23.84 -5.75
CA ASP A 202 0.29 -23.68 -4.33
C ASP A 202 1.57 -23.49 -3.49
N SER A 203 1.61 -22.39 -2.75
CA SER A 203 2.76 -21.98 -1.92
C SER A 203 2.29 -21.11 -0.75
N GLU A 204 3.14 -20.96 0.27
CA GLU A 204 2.87 -20.04 1.37
C GLU A 204 2.72 -18.59 0.89
N ALA A 205 3.58 -18.16 -0.04
CA ALA A 205 3.51 -16.84 -0.65
C ALA A 205 2.17 -16.61 -1.38
N LYS A 206 1.71 -17.60 -2.17
CA LYS A 206 0.41 -17.54 -2.84
C LYS A 206 -0.73 -17.41 -1.84
N ARG A 207 -0.76 -18.26 -0.80
CA ARG A 207 -1.79 -18.21 0.24
C ARG A 207 -1.78 -16.88 0.98
N SER A 208 -0.60 -16.38 1.34
CA SER A 208 -0.44 -15.10 2.02
C SER A 208 -0.98 -13.94 1.15
N ARG A 209 -0.63 -13.91 -0.14
CA ARG A 209 -1.16 -12.92 -1.08
C ARG A 209 -2.68 -13.00 -1.19
N LEU A 210 -3.24 -14.17 -1.51
CA LEU A 210 -4.68 -14.33 -1.68
C LEU A 210 -5.47 -13.94 -0.42
N LYS A 211 -4.96 -14.23 0.78
CA LYS A 211 -5.56 -13.76 2.03
C LYS A 211 -5.74 -12.24 2.03
N TYR A 212 -4.72 -11.48 1.66
CA TYR A 212 -4.79 -10.01 1.64
C TYR A 212 -5.63 -9.49 0.48
N GLU A 213 -5.48 -10.04 -0.72
CA GLU A 213 -6.20 -9.54 -1.90
C GLU A 213 -7.72 -9.79 -1.81
N TYR A 214 -8.17 -10.94 -1.33
CA TYR A 214 -9.60 -11.15 -1.08
C TYR A 214 -10.15 -10.21 -0.01
N ALA A 215 -9.37 -9.93 1.04
CA ALA A 215 -9.79 -8.95 2.05
C ALA A 215 -9.84 -7.53 1.49
N ARG A 216 -8.93 -7.16 0.57
CA ARG A 216 -8.92 -5.87 -0.16
C ARG A 216 -10.16 -5.72 -1.03
N LEU A 217 -10.61 -6.80 -1.67
CA LEU A 217 -11.85 -6.86 -2.45
C LEU A 217 -13.13 -7.01 -1.60
N GLY A 218 -13.00 -7.08 -0.27
CA GLY A 218 -14.14 -7.23 0.65
C GLY A 218 -14.68 -8.66 0.81
N ASP A 219 -14.10 -9.67 0.16
CA ASP A 219 -14.42 -11.08 0.38
C ASP A 219 -13.71 -11.62 1.63
N PHE A 220 -14.18 -11.16 2.79
CA PHE A 220 -13.64 -11.56 4.08
C PHE A 220 -13.87 -13.04 4.39
N LYS A 221 -14.89 -13.67 3.79
CA LYS A 221 -15.16 -15.09 4.00
C LYS A 221 -14.08 -15.95 3.35
N LYS A 222 -13.79 -15.72 2.06
CA LYS A 222 -12.72 -16.43 1.35
C LYS A 222 -11.35 -16.14 1.94
N SER A 223 -11.11 -14.89 2.35
CA SER A 223 -9.90 -14.52 3.09
C SER A 223 -9.75 -15.31 4.41
N ALA A 224 -10.83 -15.46 5.18
CA ALA A 224 -10.83 -16.24 6.42
C ALA A 224 -10.58 -17.74 6.18
N GLU A 225 -11.15 -18.33 5.12
CA GLU A 225 -10.90 -19.72 4.71
C GLU A 225 -9.40 -19.96 4.42
N ILE A 226 -8.76 -19.02 3.72
CA ILE A 226 -7.32 -19.09 3.43
C ILE A 226 -6.49 -18.90 4.70
N ALA A 227 -6.85 -17.95 5.56
CA ALA A 227 -6.18 -17.76 6.84
C ALA A 227 -6.26 -19.00 7.74
N ALA A 228 -7.40 -19.71 7.74
CA ALA A 228 -7.54 -20.98 8.44
C ALA A 228 -6.64 -22.08 7.85
N SER A 229 -6.47 -22.11 6.52
CA SER A 229 -5.52 -23.01 5.86
C SER A 229 -4.07 -22.71 6.25
N ILE A 230 -3.67 -21.43 6.28
CA ILE A 230 -2.33 -21.00 6.74
C ILE A 230 -2.10 -21.45 8.19
N LEU A 231 -3.07 -21.24 9.08
CA LEU A 231 -3.00 -21.69 10.46
C LEU A 231 -2.77 -23.20 10.58
N GLY A 232 -3.36 -24.01 9.70
CA GLY A 232 -3.16 -25.46 9.66
C GLY A 232 -1.72 -25.90 9.36
N HIS A 233 -0.90 -25.03 8.76
CA HIS A 233 0.50 -25.29 8.42
C HIS A 233 1.48 -24.60 9.39
N ALA A 234 1.00 -23.73 10.29
CA ALA A 234 1.85 -23.03 11.23
C ALA A 234 2.38 -24.00 12.30
N GLU A 235 3.70 -24.12 12.44
CA GLU A 235 4.34 -24.98 13.44
C GLU A 235 4.72 -24.20 14.70
N LYS A 236 5.34 -23.03 14.51
CA LYS A 236 5.82 -22.18 15.60
C LYS A 236 4.67 -21.46 16.30
N LEU A 237 4.82 -21.23 17.60
CA LEU A 237 3.81 -20.54 18.42
C LEU A 237 3.52 -19.13 17.92
N TRP A 238 4.56 -18.40 17.50
CA TRP A 238 4.43 -17.07 16.92
C TRP A 238 3.55 -17.06 15.66
N ASP A 239 3.84 -17.97 14.73
CA ASP A 239 3.11 -18.06 13.45
C ASP A 239 1.65 -18.48 13.68
N LYS A 240 1.41 -19.40 14.63
CA LYS A 240 0.06 -19.78 15.06
C LYS A 240 -0.71 -18.59 15.64
N ALA A 241 -0.12 -17.85 16.56
CA ALA A 241 -0.75 -16.69 17.18
C ALA A 241 -1.03 -15.58 16.14
N SER A 242 -0.09 -15.33 15.23
CA SER A 242 -0.25 -14.37 14.12
C SER A 242 -1.40 -14.77 13.19
N ALA A 243 -1.46 -16.04 12.79
CA ALA A 243 -2.54 -16.55 11.94
C ALA A 243 -3.91 -16.57 12.65
N GLN A 244 -3.96 -16.92 13.94
CA GLN A 244 -5.18 -16.86 14.74
C GLN A 244 -5.70 -15.42 14.90
N ARG A 245 -4.81 -14.45 15.15
CA ARG A 245 -5.15 -13.02 15.19
C ARG A 245 -5.78 -12.57 13.88
N ASP A 246 -5.15 -12.88 12.75
CA ASP A 246 -5.70 -12.53 11.43
C ASP A 246 -7.08 -13.18 11.22
N LEU A 247 -7.23 -14.44 11.65
CA LEU A 247 -8.48 -15.16 11.52
C LEU A 247 -9.61 -14.56 12.40
N VAL A 248 -9.31 -14.08 13.62
CA VAL A 248 -10.27 -13.32 14.45
C VAL A 248 -10.80 -12.10 13.67
N LYS A 249 -9.89 -11.31 13.11
CA LYS A 249 -10.23 -10.11 12.31
C LYS A 249 -11.09 -10.45 11.10
N LEU A 250 -10.67 -11.42 10.31
CA LEU A 250 -11.32 -11.79 9.06
C LEU A 250 -12.71 -12.40 9.29
N GLN A 251 -12.84 -13.29 10.27
CA GLN A 251 -14.14 -13.86 10.64
C GLN A 251 -15.10 -12.80 11.18
N ARG A 252 -14.62 -11.85 11.99
CA ARG A 252 -15.42 -10.71 12.44
C ARG A 252 -15.92 -9.86 11.26
N LYS A 253 -15.02 -9.52 10.32
CA LYS A 253 -15.37 -8.76 9.11
C LYS A 253 -16.32 -9.53 8.18
N ALA A 254 -16.27 -10.86 8.18
CA ALA A 254 -17.20 -11.72 7.46
C ALA A 254 -18.57 -11.90 8.16
N GLY A 255 -18.75 -11.39 9.39
CA GLY A 255 -19.96 -11.58 10.19
C GLY A 255 -20.04 -12.93 10.92
N GLU A 256 -18.97 -13.72 10.90
CA GLU A 256 -18.86 -15.05 11.53
C GLU A 256 -18.47 -14.91 13.01
N PHE A 257 -19.26 -14.16 13.78
CA PHE A 257 -18.91 -13.71 15.13
C PHE A 257 -18.64 -14.85 16.12
N THR A 258 -19.47 -15.90 16.12
CA THR A 258 -19.29 -17.07 16.99
C THR A 258 -17.98 -17.79 16.70
N GLN A 259 -17.60 -17.89 15.43
CA GLN A 259 -16.36 -18.53 15.03
C GLN A 259 -15.15 -17.63 15.36
N SER A 260 -15.28 -16.31 15.18
CA SER A 260 -14.28 -15.33 15.60
C SER A 260 -13.99 -15.42 17.11
N LEU A 261 -15.02 -15.50 17.96
CA LEU A 261 -14.84 -15.67 19.41
C LEU A 261 -14.18 -17.02 19.75
N LYS A 262 -14.56 -18.11 19.07
CA LYS A 262 -13.91 -19.40 19.24
C LYS A 262 -12.41 -19.32 18.91
N THR A 263 -12.05 -18.63 17.83
CA THR A 263 -10.65 -18.42 17.46
C THR A 263 -9.94 -17.49 18.47
N ALA A 264 -10.59 -16.49 19.03
CA ALA A 264 -10.03 -15.66 20.10
C ALA A 264 -9.70 -16.47 21.37
N ARG A 265 -10.54 -17.46 21.74
CA ARG A 265 -10.24 -18.41 22.83
C ARG A 265 -9.04 -19.31 22.52
N GLN A 266 -8.87 -19.72 21.26
CA GLN A 266 -7.70 -20.50 20.84
C GLN A 266 -6.41 -19.64 20.86
N LEU A 267 -6.53 -18.38 20.46
CA LEU A 267 -5.45 -17.39 20.57
C LEU A 267 -5.06 -17.21 22.04
N ASP A 268 -6.03 -17.09 22.95
CA ASP A 268 -5.76 -17.02 24.40
C ASP A 268 -4.91 -18.19 24.91
N ALA A 269 -5.29 -19.41 24.56
CA ALA A 269 -4.53 -20.61 24.93
C ALA A 269 -3.12 -20.61 24.33
N THR A 270 -2.95 -20.03 23.13
CA THR A 270 -1.65 -19.95 22.45
C THR A 270 -0.77 -18.86 23.06
N LEU A 271 -1.30 -17.68 23.38
CA LEU A 271 -0.56 -16.60 24.05
C LEU A 271 -0.25 -16.93 25.52
N ALA A 272 -0.96 -17.89 26.14
CA ALA A 272 -0.67 -18.33 27.49
C ALA A 272 0.63 -19.15 27.61
N VAL A 273 1.18 -19.67 26.50
CA VAL A 273 2.35 -20.56 26.51
C VAL A 273 3.68 -19.88 26.16
N PHE A 274 3.67 -18.58 25.81
CA PHE A 274 4.89 -17.80 25.55
C PHE A 274 4.61 -16.31 25.77
N ASP A 275 5.67 -15.52 26.03
CA ASP A 275 5.53 -14.09 26.38
C ASP A 275 6.11 -13.13 25.32
N ASP A 276 6.77 -13.63 24.28
CA ASP A 276 7.41 -12.80 23.24
C ASP A 276 6.44 -11.87 22.49
N TRP A 277 5.13 -12.12 22.59
CA TRP A 277 4.09 -11.26 22.02
C TRP A 277 3.86 -9.97 22.81
N ILE A 278 4.32 -9.89 24.06
CA ILE A 278 4.16 -8.74 24.94
C ILE A 278 5.05 -7.58 24.47
N GLY A 279 4.49 -6.38 24.40
CA GLY A 279 5.25 -5.18 24.05
C GLY A 279 5.61 -5.05 22.56
N VAL A 280 5.11 -5.95 21.70
CA VAL A 280 5.39 -5.98 20.26
C VAL A 280 4.10 -5.96 19.45
N GLY A 281 4.23 -5.76 18.14
CA GLY A 281 3.08 -5.58 17.23
C GLY A 281 2.06 -6.72 17.29
N LEU A 282 2.48 -7.98 17.48
CA LEU A 282 1.56 -9.11 17.60
C LEU A 282 0.56 -8.92 18.75
N GLY A 283 1.04 -8.60 19.95
CA GLY A 283 0.20 -8.38 21.13
C GLY A 283 -0.74 -7.19 20.98
N ARG A 284 -0.21 -6.04 20.54
CA ARG A 284 -0.99 -4.80 20.35
C ARG A 284 -2.16 -5.03 19.40
N ILE A 285 -1.90 -5.66 18.24
CA ILE A 285 -2.93 -5.90 17.23
C ILE A 285 -3.92 -6.98 17.71
N ALA A 286 -3.46 -8.03 18.41
CA ALA A 286 -4.35 -9.06 18.97
C ALA A 286 -5.35 -8.49 19.99
N ILE A 287 -4.88 -7.63 20.89
CA ILE A 287 -5.73 -6.94 21.87
C ILE A 287 -6.78 -6.07 21.15
N GLN A 288 -6.34 -5.26 20.18
CA GLN A 288 -7.24 -4.40 19.40
C GLN A 288 -8.31 -5.21 18.66
N GLU A 289 -7.94 -6.26 17.95
CA GLU A 289 -8.90 -7.06 17.17
C GLU A 289 -9.94 -7.78 18.04
N VAL A 290 -9.59 -8.14 19.28
CA VAL A 290 -10.55 -8.75 20.22
C VAL A 290 -11.43 -7.71 20.91
N PHE A 291 -10.96 -6.48 21.16
CA PHE A 291 -11.86 -5.38 21.54
C PHE A 291 -12.84 -5.03 20.41
N GLU A 292 -12.38 -4.99 19.17
CA GLU A 292 -13.20 -4.80 17.99
C GLU A 292 -14.24 -5.93 17.82
N LEU A 293 -13.87 -7.19 18.13
CA LEU A 293 -14.82 -8.30 18.21
C LEU A 293 -15.87 -8.02 19.29
N SER A 294 -15.47 -7.67 20.51
CA SER A 294 -16.41 -7.34 21.59
C SER A 294 -17.39 -6.23 21.18
N LEU A 295 -16.90 -5.16 20.55
CA LEU A 295 -17.70 -4.02 20.11
C LEU A 295 -18.74 -4.40 19.05
N SER A 296 -18.41 -5.35 18.16
CA SER A 296 -19.24 -5.74 17.02
C SER A 296 -20.09 -6.99 17.24
N HIS A 297 -19.79 -7.80 18.26
CA HIS A 297 -20.48 -9.07 18.50
C HIS A 297 -21.98 -8.84 18.82
N PRO A 298 -22.93 -9.51 18.13
CA PRO A 298 -24.36 -9.24 18.30
C PRO A 298 -24.88 -9.59 19.71
N GLU A 299 -24.38 -10.68 20.29
CA GLU A 299 -24.76 -11.14 21.62
C GLU A 299 -23.91 -10.51 22.73
N LEU A 300 -24.55 -9.92 23.75
CA LEU A 300 -23.89 -9.20 24.83
C LEU A 300 -23.02 -10.12 25.73
N ALA A 301 -23.43 -11.36 25.94
CA ALA A 301 -22.68 -12.31 26.76
C ALA A 301 -21.31 -12.63 26.13
N ASP A 302 -21.33 -12.95 24.84
CA ASP A 302 -20.13 -13.23 24.04
C ASP A 302 -19.29 -11.96 23.83
N ALA A 303 -19.92 -10.79 23.66
CA ALA A 303 -19.23 -9.50 23.65
C ALA A 303 -18.45 -9.24 24.95
N SER A 304 -19.07 -9.54 26.09
CA SER A 304 -18.45 -9.36 27.41
C SER A 304 -17.29 -10.33 27.65
N GLU A 305 -17.40 -11.55 27.10
CA GLU A 305 -16.31 -12.51 27.14
C GLU A 305 -15.12 -12.05 26.30
N ALA A 306 -15.35 -11.62 25.05
CA ALA A 306 -14.30 -11.06 24.21
C ALA A 306 -13.60 -9.88 24.90
N PHE A 307 -14.38 -8.98 25.51
CA PHE A 307 -13.83 -7.87 26.30
C PHE A 307 -12.90 -8.37 27.42
N THR A 308 -13.35 -9.37 28.18
CA THR A 308 -12.58 -9.92 29.31
C THR A 308 -11.25 -10.53 28.85
N LEU A 309 -11.23 -11.21 27.69
CA LEU A 309 -9.99 -11.74 27.11
C LEU A 309 -9.02 -10.59 26.76
N ALA A 310 -9.49 -9.60 26.00
CA ALA A 310 -8.68 -8.47 25.57
C ALA A 310 -8.17 -7.62 26.74
N ASP A 311 -9.03 -7.32 27.73
CA ASP A 311 -8.63 -6.59 28.94
C ASP A 311 -7.54 -7.36 29.67
N ARG A 312 -7.68 -8.67 29.88
CA ARG A 312 -6.64 -9.46 30.55
C ARG A 312 -5.29 -9.41 29.82
N TRP A 313 -5.28 -9.48 28.49
CA TRP A 313 -4.05 -9.33 27.71
C TRP A 313 -3.47 -7.92 27.82
N PHE A 314 -4.32 -6.89 27.76
CA PHE A 314 -3.91 -5.50 27.96
C PHE A 314 -3.32 -5.26 29.35
N GLN A 315 -3.92 -5.82 30.41
CA GLN A 315 -3.40 -5.68 31.78
C GLN A 315 -1.99 -6.29 31.91
N ARG A 316 -1.66 -7.33 31.13
CA ARG A 316 -0.32 -7.92 31.06
C ARG A 316 0.66 -7.09 30.23
N SER A 317 0.21 -6.55 29.09
CA SER A 317 1.10 -5.85 28.15
C SER A 317 1.31 -4.38 28.49
N ARG A 318 0.27 -3.70 29.01
CA ARG A 318 0.18 -2.25 29.23
C ARG A 318 0.64 -1.41 28.03
N ASP A 319 0.48 -1.97 26.84
CA ASP A 319 1.02 -1.42 25.61
C ASP A 319 0.00 -1.64 24.49
N LEU A 320 -0.57 -0.53 24.02
CA LEU A 320 -1.62 -0.49 23.02
C LEU A 320 -1.54 0.86 22.30
N ALA A 321 -1.80 0.89 20.99
CA ALA A 321 -1.89 2.16 20.27
C ALA A 321 -3.18 2.91 20.64
N LEU A 322 -3.23 4.22 20.40
CA LEU A 322 -4.41 5.07 20.64
C LEU A 322 -5.71 4.43 20.11
N VAL A 323 -5.68 3.95 18.87
CA VAL A 323 -6.84 3.28 18.23
C VAL A 323 -7.32 2.04 18.98
N GLY A 324 -6.39 1.27 19.57
CA GLY A 324 -6.74 0.11 20.39
C GLY A 324 -7.34 0.52 21.74
N MET A 325 -6.84 1.60 22.35
CA MET A 325 -7.38 2.14 23.61
C MET A 325 -8.82 2.65 23.41
N GLU A 326 -9.07 3.37 22.32
CA GLU A 326 -10.40 3.84 21.94
C GLU A 326 -11.36 2.67 21.65
N SER A 327 -10.86 1.61 21.00
CA SER A 327 -11.63 0.37 20.80
C SER A 327 -11.99 -0.29 22.13
N GLY A 328 -11.05 -0.33 23.09
CA GLY A 328 -11.27 -0.83 24.44
C GLY A 328 -12.33 -0.04 25.21
N ALA A 329 -12.30 1.29 25.14
CA ALA A 329 -13.30 2.15 25.78
C ALA A 329 -14.70 1.92 25.22
N LYS A 330 -14.84 1.85 23.89
CA LYS A 330 -16.12 1.57 23.21
C LYS A 330 -16.64 0.17 23.55
N ALA A 331 -15.78 -0.83 23.57
CA ALA A 331 -16.13 -2.20 23.94
C ALA A 331 -16.59 -2.30 25.41
N ALA A 332 -15.88 -1.65 26.34
CA ALA A 332 -16.27 -1.58 27.75
C ALA A 332 -17.64 -0.92 27.93
N GLN A 333 -17.88 0.21 27.23
CA GLN A 333 -19.16 0.91 27.26
C GLN A 333 -20.30 0.03 26.75
N ARG A 334 -20.10 -0.68 25.63
CA ARG A 334 -21.07 -1.65 25.09
C ARG A 334 -21.41 -2.73 26.13
N CYS A 335 -20.41 -3.23 26.85
CA CYS A 335 -20.59 -4.26 27.87
C CYS A 335 -21.14 -3.73 29.21
N GLY A 336 -21.44 -2.43 29.32
CA GLY A 336 -21.94 -1.82 30.56
C GLY A 336 -20.87 -1.67 31.66
N LEU A 337 -19.58 -1.76 31.31
CA LEU A 337 -18.46 -1.69 32.25
C LEU A 337 -17.96 -0.25 32.38
N VAL A 338 -18.74 0.59 33.08
CA VAL A 338 -18.52 2.04 33.17
C VAL A 338 -17.12 2.39 33.69
N ASP A 339 -16.67 1.74 34.76
CA ASP A 339 -15.34 2.02 35.34
C ASP A 339 -14.21 1.69 34.36
N LYS A 340 -14.37 0.60 33.61
CA LYS A 340 -13.40 0.21 32.57
C LYS A 340 -13.43 1.16 31.38
N ALA A 341 -14.60 1.59 30.94
CA ALA A 341 -14.70 2.58 29.86
C ALA A 341 -13.98 3.88 30.25
N ASN A 342 -14.13 4.33 31.50
CA ASN A 342 -13.41 5.48 32.03
C ASN A 342 -11.89 5.26 32.10
N GLU A 343 -11.43 4.08 32.55
CA GLU A 343 -10.01 3.71 32.55
C GLU A 343 -9.41 3.83 31.14
N TYR A 344 -10.03 3.20 30.13
CA TYR A 344 -9.53 3.24 28.75
C TYR A 344 -9.57 4.65 28.14
N ASN A 345 -10.62 5.43 28.42
CA ASN A 345 -10.71 6.83 27.95
C ASN A 345 -9.56 7.68 28.52
N GLN A 346 -9.26 7.54 29.81
CA GLN A 346 -8.15 8.27 30.43
C GLN A 346 -6.80 7.92 29.79
N ILE A 347 -6.56 6.63 29.53
CA ILE A 347 -5.32 6.18 28.90
C ILE A 347 -5.23 6.71 27.46
N ALA A 348 -6.33 6.68 26.70
CA ALA A 348 -6.41 7.22 25.35
C ALA A 348 -6.17 8.74 25.31
N ASP A 349 -6.73 9.49 26.26
CA ASP A 349 -6.56 10.95 26.34
C ASP A 349 -5.11 11.34 26.64
N ILE A 350 -4.44 10.61 27.53
CA ILE A 350 -3.00 10.80 27.80
C ILE A 350 -2.17 10.57 26.53
N GLU A 351 -2.45 9.49 25.80
CA GLU A 351 -1.73 9.17 24.58
C GLU A 351 -2.00 10.18 23.46
N ARG A 352 -3.25 10.65 23.34
CA ARG A 352 -3.61 11.72 22.39
C ARG A 352 -2.87 13.01 22.70
N GLN A 353 -2.75 13.38 23.97
CA GLN A 353 -1.97 14.54 24.38
C GLN A 353 -0.50 14.38 24.01
N ARG A 354 0.10 13.21 24.28
CA ARG A 354 1.49 12.91 23.90
C ARG A 354 1.73 13.06 22.39
N ILE A 355 0.81 12.57 21.56
CA ILE A 355 0.89 12.69 20.10
C ILE A 355 0.79 14.17 19.68
N ASN A 356 -0.16 14.91 20.24
CA ASN A 356 -0.32 16.34 19.94
C ASN A 356 0.94 17.15 20.32
N ASP A 357 1.54 16.86 21.48
CA ASP A 357 2.77 17.51 21.95
C ASP A 357 3.99 17.17 21.07
N MET A 358 3.97 16.04 20.33
CA MET A 358 5.01 15.69 19.36
C MET A 358 4.80 16.34 17.99
N MET A 359 3.56 16.73 17.67
CA MET A 359 3.19 17.35 16.40
C MET A 359 3.23 18.88 16.45
N SER A 360 3.28 19.46 17.65
CA SER A 360 3.51 20.90 17.91
C SER A 360 4.99 21.22 17.95
#